data_AF-A0A925YPF4-F1
#
_entry.id   AF-A0A925YPF4-F1
#
_cell.length_a   1.000
_cell.length_b   1.000
_cell.length_c   1.000
_cell.angle_alpha   90.00
_cell.angle_beta   90.00
_cell.angle_gamma   90.00
#
_symmetry.space_group_name_H-M   'P 1'
#
loop_
_entity.id
_entity.type
_entity.pdbx_description
1 polymer ?
#
loop_
_entity_poly.entity_id
_entity_poly.type
_entity_poly.pdbx_seq_one_letter_code
_entity_poly.pdbx_strand_id
1 'polypeptide(L)'
;MKNYILKDIKVALFFLSLFTLVSCDYKELGAADYSEQKIYMPASTADVGESGTYLVNSIATPGQNFRYVASREQNKLNIALSVVRSGISPDGLVNVAIRTTTDTVTRLINRGVLPGAEVLPADKFTIEPAVTIASGKDVALFTLAVDLNFLLANTSKTYAIAVSVSSEDVASFEKFSTTVVVISPAFLVPAAAFNTVINAKMASFNNLSANSVSYTWNFGDGSPAVTTTSPSYTYAAAGTYTVTLTATGALGDVNKSVKTASIIIP
;
A
#
# COMPACT_ATOMS: atom_id res chain seq x y z
N MET A 1 -2.91 -29.38 -32.20
CA MET A 1 -3.55 -30.04 -33.36
C MET A 1 -5.04 -29.73 -33.38
N LYS A 2 -5.47 -28.81 -34.25
CA LYS A 2 -6.83 -28.75 -34.80
C LYS A 2 -6.82 -27.80 -36.00
N ASN A 3 -6.97 -28.38 -37.19
CA ASN A 3 -7.04 -27.69 -38.47
C ASN A 3 -8.40 -27.02 -38.63
N TYR A 4 -8.44 -25.79 -39.16
CA TYR A 4 -9.66 -25.23 -39.76
C TYR A 4 -9.39 -24.95 -41.24
N ILE A 5 -10.09 -25.71 -42.08
CA ILE A 5 -10.15 -25.57 -43.54
C ILE A 5 -11.43 -24.81 -43.85
N LEU A 6 -11.34 -23.70 -44.59
CA LEU A 6 -12.50 -23.09 -45.25
C LEU A 6 -12.26 -23.16 -46.76
N LYS A 7 -13.22 -23.78 -47.45
CA LYS A 7 -13.18 -24.20 -48.85
C LYS A 7 -14.17 -23.33 -49.62
N ASP A 8 -13.68 -22.50 -50.54
CA ASP A 8 -14.52 -21.63 -51.37
C ASP A 8 -15.26 -22.42 -52.47
N ILE A 9 -16.52 -22.08 -52.71
CA ILE A 9 -17.32 -22.51 -53.88
C ILE A 9 -17.35 -21.36 -54.89
N LYS A 10 -16.85 -21.64 -56.10
CA LYS A 10 -16.78 -20.75 -57.27
C LYS A 10 -18.09 -20.71 -58.06
N VAL A 11 -18.37 -19.58 -58.72
CA VAL A 11 -19.05 -19.55 -60.02
C VAL A 11 -18.13 -18.84 -61.01
N ALA A 12 -17.85 -19.50 -62.12
CA ALA A 12 -16.95 -19.10 -63.19
C ALA A 12 -17.69 -18.35 -64.31
N LEU A 13 -16.97 -17.60 -65.15
CA LEU A 13 -16.83 -17.81 -66.60
C LEU A 13 -16.05 -16.66 -67.26
N PHE A 14 -14.87 -16.91 -67.86
CA PHE A 14 -14.62 -16.94 -69.32
C PHE A 14 -13.10 -16.89 -69.64
N PHE A 15 -12.72 -17.64 -70.67
CA PHE A 15 -11.41 -17.96 -71.25
C PHE A 15 -10.35 -16.83 -71.38
N LEU A 16 -9.10 -17.09 -70.98
CA LEU A 16 -7.90 -17.03 -71.85
C LEU A 16 -6.67 -17.69 -71.17
N SER A 17 -5.97 -18.57 -71.87
CA SER A 17 -4.85 -19.38 -71.34
C SER A 17 -3.55 -18.58 -71.22
N LEU A 18 -3.08 -18.36 -69.99
CA LEU A 18 -1.69 -17.98 -69.68
C LEU A 18 -1.29 -18.69 -68.37
N PHE A 19 -0.56 -19.81 -68.49
CA PHE A 19 -0.05 -20.54 -67.32
C PHE A 19 1.18 -19.81 -66.78
N THR A 20 0.94 -18.81 -65.91
CA THR A 20 1.95 -18.33 -64.97
C THR A 20 1.78 -19.11 -63.68
N LEU A 21 2.81 -19.87 -63.31
CA LEU A 21 2.89 -20.51 -62.00
C LEU A 21 2.96 -19.40 -60.96
N VAL A 22 1.84 -19.09 -60.30
CA VAL A 22 1.84 -18.26 -59.11
C VAL A 22 2.46 -19.11 -58.01
N SER A 23 3.79 -19.02 -57.88
CA SER A 23 4.49 -19.36 -56.65
C SER A 23 3.88 -18.49 -55.55
N CYS A 24 3.07 -19.06 -54.67
CA CYS A 24 2.77 -18.41 -53.40
C CYS A 24 4.08 -18.30 -52.64
N ASP A 25 4.69 -17.12 -52.64
CA ASP A 25 5.76 -16.77 -51.72
C ASP A 25 5.20 -16.89 -50.30
N TYR A 26 5.54 -17.98 -49.63
CA TYR A 26 5.37 -18.10 -48.19
C TYR A 26 6.36 -17.13 -47.55
N LYS A 27 5.89 -15.92 -47.25
CA LYS A 27 6.61 -15.03 -46.36
C LYS A 27 6.44 -15.59 -44.96
N GLU A 28 7.47 -16.27 -44.44
CA GLU A 28 7.57 -16.50 -43.01
C GLU A 28 7.48 -15.13 -42.34
N LEU A 29 6.35 -14.85 -41.71
CA LEU A 29 6.28 -13.79 -40.72
C LEU A 29 7.19 -14.28 -39.61
N GLY A 30 8.40 -13.72 -39.52
CA GLY A 30 9.34 -14.02 -38.45
C GLY A 30 8.61 -14.00 -37.11
N ALA A 31 8.99 -14.93 -36.22
CA ALA A 31 8.44 -15.01 -34.88
C ALA A 31 8.36 -13.59 -34.32
N ALA A 32 7.15 -13.12 -33.99
CA ALA A 32 7.01 -11.86 -33.31
C ALA A 32 7.93 -11.93 -32.08
N ASP A 33 8.84 -10.96 -31.93
CA ASP A 33 9.63 -10.83 -30.71
C ASP A 33 8.64 -10.68 -29.55
N TYR A 34 8.38 -11.80 -28.87
CA TYR A 34 7.60 -11.77 -27.64
C TYR A 34 8.46 -11.02 -26.65
N SER A 35 7.92 -9.92 -26.10
CA SER A 35 8.62 -9.14 -25.10
C SER A 35 9.11 -10.08 -23.99
N GLU A 36 10.42 -10.11 -23.77
CA GLU A 36 11.03 -10.98 -22.76
C GLU A 36 10.32 -10.81 -21.40
N GLN A 37 10.08 -11.92 -20.71
CA GLN A 37 9.53 -11.85 -19.36
C GLN A 37 10.48 -11.08 -18.45
N LYS A 38 9.93 -10.24 -17.58
CA LYS A 38 10.70 -9.50 -16.58
C LYS A 38 9.97 -9.47 -15.25
N ILE A 39 10.72 -9.42 -14.16
CA ILE A 39 10.16 -9.18 -12.82
C ILE A 39 10.39 -7.75 -12.34
N TYR A 40 9.44 -7.21 -11.58
CA TYR A 40 9.53 -5.89 -10.95
C TYR A 40 8.66 -5.81 -9.69
N MET A 41 8.90 -4.78 -8.86
CA MET A 41 8.09 -4.44 -7.69
C MET A 41 7.13 -3.30 -8.03
N PRO A 42 5.79 -3.49 -7.98
CA PRO A 42 4.82 -2.45 -8.30
C PRO A 42 4.85 -1.24 -7.38
N ALA A 43 5.31 -1.42 -6.14
CA ALA A 43 5.52 -0.36 -5.17
C ALA A 43 6.66 0.61 -5.59
N SER A 44 7.46 0.25 -6.59
CA SER A 44 8.52 1.08 -7.11
C SER A 44 7.95 2.11 -8.11
N THR A 45 7.79 3.37 -7.71
CA THR A 45 7.48 4.49 -8.62
C THR A 45 8.76 5.11 -9.23
N ALA A 46 8.68 5.59 -10.48
CA ALA A 46 9.83 6.16 -11.19
C ALA A 46 10.21 7.59 -10.75
N ASP A 47 9.50 8.16 -9.77
CA ASP A 47 9.51 9.61 -9.51
C ASP A 47 10.60 10.08 -8.55
N VAL A 48 11.35 9.16 -7.95
CA VAL A 48 12.50 9.45 -7.06
C VAL A 48 13.78 8.80 -7.59
N GLY A 49 14.29 9.37 -8.67
CA GLY A 49 15.72 9.45 -8.98
C GLY A 49 16.53 8.17 -9.26
N GLU A 50 16.14 6.97 -8.84
CA GLU A 50 16.81 5.68 -9.11
C GLU A 50 16.10 4.46 -8.45
N SER A 51 15.16 4.63 -7.51
CA SER A 51 14.39 3.53 -6.87
C SER A 51 13.08 4.07 -6.30
N GLY A 52 11.97 3.35 -6.43
CA GLY A 52 10.69 3.88 -5.99
C GLY A 52 10.47 3.86 -4.49
N THR A 53 9.93 4.94 -3.93
CA THR A 53 9.62 5.04 -2.50
C THR A 53 8.21 4.57 -2.17
N TYR A 54 8.11 3.72 -1.16
CA TYR A 54 6.86 3.27 -0.57
C TYR A 54 6.69 3.88 0.82
N LEU A 55 5.77 4.85 0.93
CA LEU A 55 5.53 5.59 2.17
C LEU A 55 4.55 4.85 3.10
N VAL A 56 4.93 4.74 4.37
CA VAL A 56 4.13 4.21 5.48
C VAL A 56 4.07 5.29 6.56
N ASN A 57 3.11 6.21 6.43
CA ASN A 57 3.04 7.44 7.24
C ASN A 57 1.62 7.88 7.61
N SER A 58 0.59 7.11 7.27
CA SER A 58 -0.80 7.43 7.56
C SER A 58 -1.58 6.17 7.89
N ILE A 59 -2.60 6.30 8.75
CA ILE A 59 -3.57 5.23 9.02
C ILE A 59 -4.31 4.83 7.73
N ALA A 60 -4.64 3.54 7.61
CA ALA A 60 -5.40 3.05 6.46
C ALA A 60 -6.81 3.66 6.43
N THR A 61 -7.21 4.18 5.27
CA THR A 61 -8.60 4.61 5.03
C THR A 61 -9.49 3.38 4.83
N PRO A 62 -10.67 3.28 5.49
CA PRO A 62 -11.63 2.21 5.23
C PRO A 62 -11.95 2.06 3.73
N GLY A 63 -11.96 0.83 3.22
CA GLY A 63 -12.23 0.54 1.82
C GLY A 63 -11.02 0.64 0.87
N GLN A 64 -9.83 0.99 1.37
CA GLN A 64 -8.58 0.87 0.62
C GLN A 64 -7.90 -0.46 0.96
N ASN A 65 -7.42 -1.20 -0.05
CA ASN A 65 -6.61 -2.39 0.18
C ASN A 65 -5.38 -2.04 1.02
N PHE A 66 -5.15 -2.82 2.08
CA PHE A 66 -4.15 -2.49 3.09
C PHE A 66 -2.74 -2.50 2.52
N ARG A 67 -2.05 -1.37 2.72
CA ARG A 67 -0.62 -1.22 2.47
C ARG A 67 0.24 -1.86 3.58
N TYR A 68 -0.34 -1.98 4.77
CA TYR A 68 0.26 -2.65 5.92
C TYR A 68 -0.82 -3.02 6.94
N VAL A 69 -0.49 -3.90 7.88
CA VAL A 69 -1.31 -4.29 9.03
C VAL A 69 -0.46 -4.18 10.28
N ALA A 70 -0.93 -3.42 11.27
CA ALA A 70 -0.27 -3.31 12.56
C ALA A 70 -0.93 -4.27 13.57
N SER A 71 -0.15 -5.19 14.16
CA SER A 71 -0.62 -6.18 15.11
C SER A 71 0.15 -6.06 16.41
N ARG A 72 -0.55 -5.70 17.50
CA ARG A 72 0.05 -5.71 18.85
C ARG A 72 0.31 -7.11 19.38
N GLU A 73 -0.56 -8.08 19.03
CA GLU A 73 -0.37 -9.48 19.42
C GLU A 73 0.93 -10.05 18.89
N GLN A 74 1.24 -9.75 17.61
CA GLN A 74 2.48 -10.20 16.98
C GLN A 74 3.66 -9.27 17.27
N ASN A 75 3.43 -8.10 17.87
CA ASN A 75 4.40 -6.99 17.96
C ASN A 75 5.00 -6.61 16.58
N LYS A 76 4.17 -6.54 15.54
CA LYS A 76 4.62 -6.25 14.17
C LYS A 76 3.80 -5.19 13.46
N LEU A 77 4.48 -4.38 12.65
CA LEU A 77 3.93 -3.66 11.52
C LEU A 77 4.26 -4.45 10.26
N ASN A 78 3.29 -5.19 9.72
CA ASN A 78 3.42 -6.03 8.55
C ASN A 78 3.12 -5.22 7.29
N ILE A 79 4.15 -4.89 6.51
CA ILE A 79 4.04 -4.12 5.27
C ILE A 79 3.97 -5.11 4.11
N ALA A 80 2.86 -5.08 3.37
CA ALA A 80 2.64 -5.99 2.25
C ALA A 80 3.38 -5.48 1.00
N LEU A 81 4.27 -6.32 0.48
CA LEU A 81 5.02 -6.07 -0.74
C LEU A 81 4.70 -7.16 -1.77
N SER A 82 5.04 -6.89 -3.02
CA SER A 82 4.81 -7.84 -4.10
C SER A 82 5.91 -7.78 -5.15
N VAL A 83 6.08 -8.91 -5.82
CA VAL A 83 6.81 -9.01 -7.07
C VAL A 83 5.82 -9.41 -8.16
N VAL A 84 5.94 -8.77 -9.31
CA VAL A 84 5.11 -9.02 -10.49
C VAL A 84 5.99 -9.44 -11.63
N ARG A 85 5.54 -10.43 -12.39
CA ARG A 85 6.12 -10.74 -13.70
C ARG A 85 5.30 -10.08 -14.81
N SER A 86 5.97 -9.47 -15.77
CA SER A 86 5.40 -9.01 -17.03
C SER A 86 5.73 -10.00 -18.15
N GLY A 87 4.88 -10.08 -19.17
CA GLY A 87 5.08 -10.93 -20.35
C GLY A 87 3.75 -11.50 -20.87
N ILE A 88 3.78 -12.14 -22.03
CA ILE A 88 2.56 -12.56 -22.76
C ILE A 88 2.06 -13.95 -22.30
N SER A 89 2.90 -14.79 -21.68
CA SER A 89 2.47 -16.09 -21.14
C SER A 89 3.05 -16.36 -19.75
N PRO A 90 2.24 -16.56 -18.70
CA PRO A 90 2.70 -16.83 -17.33
C PRO A 90 3.03 -18.33 -17.11
N ASP A 91 3.76 -18.95 -18.03
CA ASP A 91 4.16 -20.34 -17.90
C ASP A 91 5.37 -20.49 -16.98
N GLY A 92 5.42 -21.59 -16.23
CA GLY A 92 6.53 -21.88 -15.32
C GLY A 92 6.46 -21.11 -14.00
N LEU A 93 7.13 -21.67 -12.99
CA LEU A 93 7.38 -21.01 -11.72
C LEU A 93 8.61 -20.13 -11.83
N VAL A 94 8.64 -19.02 -11.09
CA VAL A 94 9.78 -18.09 -11.03
C VAL A 94 10.19 -17.93 -9.58
N ASN A 95 11.42 -18.32 -9.25
CA ASN A 95 12.00 -18.11 -7.94
C ASN A 95 12.63 -16.72 -7.87
N VAL A 96 12.18 -15.93 -6.91
CA VAL A 96 12.61 -14.56 -6.72
C VAL A 96 13.35 -14.45 -5.41
N ALA A 97 14.63 -14.09 -5.48
CA ALA A 97 15.43 -13.71 -4.33
C ALA A 97 15.04 -12.30 -3.87
N ILE A 98 14.88 -12.13 -2.55
CA ILE A 98 14.59 -10.85 -1.91
C ILE A 98 15.82 -10.47 -1.07
N ARG A 99 16.30 -9.24 -1.23
CA ARG A 99 17.46 -8.73 -0.49
C ARG A 99 17.13 -7.37 0.11
N THR A 100 17.80 -7.06 1.21
CA THR A 100 17.74 -5.73 1.82
C THR A 100 19.12 -5.10 1.78
N THR A 101 19.19 -3.79 1.55
CA THR A 101 20.45 -3.05 1.51
C THR A 101 20.33 -1.71 2.22
N THR A 102 21.37 -1.37 2.98
CA THR A 102 21.51 -0.10 3.71
C THR A 102 22.22 0.96 2.88
N ASP A 103 23.03 0.56 1.90
CA ASP A 103 23.82 1.48 1.06
C ASP A 103 22.92 2.36 0.19
N THR A 104 21.87 1.79 -0.40
CA THR A 104 20.89 2.55 -1.17
C THR A 104 20.22 3.62 -0.31
N VAL A 105 19.81 3.28 0.91
CA VAL A 105 19.18 4.23 1.84
C VAL A 105 20.16 5.34 2.23
N THR A 106 21.39 4.97 2.60
CA THR A 106 22.45 5.92 2.99
C THR A 106 22.76 6.90 1.86
N ARG A 107 22.85 6.41 0.62
CA ARG A 107 23.05 7.24 -0.57
C ARG A 107 21.89 8.21 -0.79
N LEU A 108 20.65 7.78 -0.61
CA LEU A 108 19.47 8.64 -0.77
C LEU A 108 19.37 9.71 0.33
N ILE A 109 19.77 9.39 1.56
CA ILE A 109 19.91 10.36 2.66
C ILE A 109 20.96 11.42 2.28
N ASN A 110 22.15 10.99 1.85
CA ASN A 110 23.24 11.91 1.48
C ASN A 110 22.93 12.81 0.27
N ARG A 111 22.09 12.33 -0.67
CA ARG A 111 21.59 13.12 -1.80
C ARG A 111 20.44 14.08 -1.42
N GLY A 112 19.97 14.05 -0.17
CA GLY A 112 18.86 14.88 0.30
C GLY A 112 17.48 14.42 -0.19
N VAL A 113 17.37 13.21 -0.77
CA VAL A 113 16.09 12.65 -1.24
C VAL A 113 15.25 12.14 -0.06
N LEU A 114 15.91 11.62 0.99
CA LEU A 114 15.28 11.17 2.23
C LEU A 114 15.77 12.01 3.42
N PRO A 115 15.44 13.31 3.47
CA PRO A 115 15.94 14.19 4.53
C PRO A 115 15.39 13.76 5.90
N GLY A 116 16.28 13.63 6.88
CA GLY A 116 15.91 13.26 8.25
C GLY A 116 15.53 11.79 8.47
N ALA A 117 15.62 10.95 7.44
CA ALA A 117 15.44 9.51 7.58
C ALA A 117 16.70 8.84 8.15
N GLU A 118 16.50 7.79 8.92
CA GLU A 118 17.54 6.90 9.44
C GLU A 118 17.39 5.51 8.79
N VAL A 119 18.47 4.75 8.70
CA VAL A 119 18.41 3.36 8.23
C VAL A 119 17.65 2.52 9.26
N LEU A 120 16.66 1.72 8.82
CA LEU A 120 15.96 0.80 9.69
C LEU A 120 16.93 -0.29 10.20
N PRO A 121 17.12 -0.46 11.53
CA PRO A 121 18.12 -1.40 12.03
C PRO A 121 17.79 -2.86 11.70
N ALA A 122 18.81 -3.65 11.37
CA ALA A 122 18.66 -5.03 10.89
C ALA A 122 17.97 -5.98 11.88
N ASP A 123 18.07 -5.71 13.18
CA ASP A 123 17.42 -6.48 14.23
C ASP A 123 15.96 -6.06 14.49
N LYS A 124 15.48 -5.01 13.82
CA LYS A 124 14.12 -4.47 13.99
C LYS A 124 13.15 -4.87 12.89
N PHE A 125 13.55 -5.73 11.97
CA PHE A 125 12.63 -6.27 10.96
C PHE A 125 12.95 -7.72 10.61
N THR A 126 11.96 -8.36 10.00
CA THR A 126 12.09 -9.68 9.38
C THR A 126 11.45 -9.63 8.00
N ILE A 127 12.06 -10.31 7.02
CA ILE A 127 11.56 -10.41 5.66
C ILE A 127 11.96 -11.77 5.10
N GLU A 128 11.09 -12.39 4.30
CA GLU A 128 11.42 -13.64 3.64
C GLU A 128 12.55 -13.42 2.62
N PRO A 129 13.58 -14.28 2.57
CA PRO A 129 14.72 -14.09 1.68
C PRO A 129 14.42 -14.46 0.22
N ALA A 130 13.26 -15.07 -0.03
CA ALA A 130 12.81 -15.44 -1.36
C ALA A 130 11.29 -15.64 -1.37
N VAL A 131 10.69 -15.54 -2.56
CA VAL A 131 9.29 -15.87 -2.84
C VAL A 131 9.18 -16.51 -4.22
N THR A 132 8.18 -17.35 -4.45
CA THR A 132 7.94 -17.98 -5.76
C THR A 132 6.69 -17.40 -6.40
N ILE A 133 6.80 -16.94 -7.64
CA ILE A 133 5.64 -16.68 -8.50
C ILE A 133 5.22 -18.02 -9.10
N ALA A 134 4.04 -18.52 -8.71
CA ALA A 134 3.54 -19.80 -9.17
C ALA A 134 3.17 -19.78 -10.67
N SER A 135 3.26 -20.94 -11.33
CA SER A 135 2.81 -21.09 -12.73
C SER A 135 1.36 -20.64 -12.89
N GLY A 136 1.08 -19.90 -13.97
CA GLY A 136 -0.22 -19.27 -14.23
C GLY A 136 -0.58 -18.08 -13.34
N LYS A 137 0.33 -17.57 -12.49
CA LYS A 137 0.12 -16.35 -11.68
C LYS A 137 1.06 -15.24 -12.07
N ASP A 138 0.63 -13.98 -12.00
CA ASP A 138 1.50 -12.85 -12.35
C ASP A 138 2.14 -12.18 -11.13
N VAL A 139 1.67 -12.53 -9.93
CA VAL A 139 2.02 -11.85 -8.69
C VAL A 139 2.35 -12.86 -7.61
N ALA A 140 3.39 -12.58 -6.84
CA ALA A 140 3.62 -13.18 -5.52
C ALA A 140 3.71 -12.08 -4.46
N LEU A 141 3.12 -12.35 -3.29
CA LEU A 141 3.13 -11.44 -2.15
C LEU A 141 4.16 -11.89 -1.13
N PHE A 142 4.81 -10.94 -0.47
CA PHE A 142 5.69 -11.18 0.67
C PHE A 142 5.56 -10.02 1.66
N THR A 143 6.06 -10.22 2.88
CA THR A 143 5.86 -9.26 3.98
C THR A 143 7.19 -8.77 4.55
N LEU A 144 7.33 -7.45 4.68
CA LEU A 144 8.31 -6.83 5.55
C LEU A 144 7.66 -6.60 6.91
N ALA A 145 8.07 -7.35 7.93
CA ALA A 145 7.51 -7.27 9.28
C ALA A 145 8.44 -6.51 10.22
N VAL A 146 8.08 -5.28 10.58
CA VAL A 146 8.89 -4.37 11.42
C VAL A 146 8.44 -4.45 12.88
N ASP A 147 9.37 -4.42 13.83
CA ASP A 147 9.08 -4.43 15.27
C ASP A 147 8.23 -3.21 15.66
N LEU A 148 7.03 -3.46 16.15
CA LEU A 148 6.07 -2.41 16.47
C LEU A 148 6.46 -1.61 17.72
N ASN A 149 7.00 -2.25 18.74
CA ASN A 149 7.47 -1.59 19.97
C ASN A 149 8.63 -0.64 19.68
N PHE A 150 9.57 -1.04 18.81
CA PHE A 150 10.63 -0.16 18.33
C PHE A 150 10.07 1.10 17.67
N LEU A 151 9.08 0.96 16.78
CA LEU A 151 8.45 2.10 16.12
C LEU A 151 7.70 3.01 17.11
N LEU A 152 6.97 2.43 18.06
CA LEU A 152 6.24 3.18 19.09
C LEU A 152 7.16 3.93 20.06
N ALA A 153 8.37 3.42 20.31
CA ALA A 153 9.37 4.12 21.10
C ALA A 153 10.04 5.29 20.35
N ASN A 154 9.86 5.37 19.03
CA ASN A 154 10.57 6.30 18.16
C ASN A 154 9.62 7.04 17.20
N THR A 155 8.46 7.48 17.69
CA THR A 155 7.37 8.05 16.87
C THR A 155 7.70 9.36 16.16
N SER A 156 8.74 10.07 16.62
CA SER A 156 9.25 11.31 16.00
C SER A 156 10.32 11.07 14.92
N LYS A 157 10.75 9.83 14.71
CA LYS A 157 11.80 9.47 13.76
C LYS A 157 11.21 8.97 12.44
N THR A 158 11.98 9.04 11.37
CA THR A 158 11.66 8.39 10.10
C THR A 158 12.71 7.32 9.83
N TYR A 159 12.27 6.11 9.48
CA TYR A 159 13.15 5.00 9.15
C TYR A 159 12.98 4.59 7.69
N ALA A 160 14.04 4.11 7.06
CA ALA A 160 14.00 3.63 5.68
C ALA A 160 14.79 2.33 5.47
N ILE A 161 14.30 1.50 4.56
CA ILE A 161 14.95 0.25 4.12
C ILE A 161 14.73 0.05 2.63
N ALA A 162 15.78 -0.31 1.90
CA ALA A 162 15.67 -0.69 0.50
C ALA A 162 15.51 -2.21 0.39
N VAL A 163 14.50 -2.65 -0.36
CA VAL A 163 14.20 -4.04 -0.67
C VAL A 163 14.36 -4.22 -2.17
N SER A 164 15.18 -5.18 -2.60
CA SER A 164 15.42 -5.49 -4.01
C SER A 164 15.03 -6.93 -4.32
N VAL A 165 14.53 -7.15 -5.54
CA VAL A 165 14.21 -8.47 -6.09
C VAL A 165 15.14 -8.83 -7.24
N SER A 166 15.50 -10.10 -7.34
CA SER A 166 16.25 -10.67 -8.46
C SER A 166 15.83 -12.11 -8.72
N SER A 167 16.05 -12.63 -9.92
CA SER A 167 15.81 -14.03 -10.26
C SER A 167 16.87 -14.52 -11.24
N GLU A 168 17.24 -15.79 -11.12
CA GLU A 168 18.07 -16.49 -12.12
C GLU A 168 17.20 -17.03 -13.26
N ASP A 169 15.90 -17.22 -13.02
CA ASP A 169 14.95 -17.76 -14.00
C ASP A 169 14.49 -16.70 -15.01
N VAL A 170 14.34 -15.45 -14.54
CA VAL A 170 13.79 -14.33 -15.33
C VAL A 170 14.52 -13.03 -15.01
N ALA A 171 14.86 -12.25 -16.06
CA ALA A 171 15.53 -10.97 -15.89
C ALA A 171 14.70 -9.98 -15.05
N SER A 172 15.38 -9.14 -14.28
CA SER A 172 14.71 -8.07 -13.52
C SER A 172 14.64 -6.79 -14.34
N PHE A 173 13.55 -6.05 -14.20
CA PHE A 173 13.47 -4.69 -14.74
C PHE A 173 14.23 -3.75 -13.79
N GLU A 174 15.49 -3.45 -14.09
CA GLU A 174 16.43 -2.76 -13.18
C GLU A 174 15.84 -1.50 -12.51
N LYS A 175 15.10 -0.69 -13.26
CA LYS A 175 14.48 0.56 -12.75
C LYS A 175 13.38 0.32 -11.70
N PHE A 176 12.77 -0.87 -11.68
CA PHE A 176 11.66 -1.22 -10.79
C PHE A 176 11.94 -2.49 -9.97
N SER A 177 13.20 -2.92 -9.86
CA SER A 177 13.57 -4.10 -9.06
C SER A 177 13.83 -3.75 -7.60
N THR A 178 13.90 -2.47 -7.23
CA THR A 178 14.17 -2.02 -5.86
C THR A 178 13.09 -1.04 -5.39
N THR A 179 12.51 -1.32 -4.22
CA THR A 179 11.59 -0.43 -3.50
C THR A 179 12.23 0.05 -2.20
N VAL A 180 12.18 1.35 -1.95
CA VAL A 180 12.61 1.95 -0.67
C VAL A 180 11.39 2.18 0.21
N VAL A 181 11.23 1.39 1.24
CA VAL A 181 10.16 1.53 2.23
C VAL A 181 10.56 2.61 3.23
N VAL A 182 9.73 3.65 3.38
CA VAL A 182 9.96 4.76 4.32
C VAL A 182 8.83 4.79 5.34
N ILE A 183 9.17 4.69 6.62
CA ILE A 183 8.24 4.54 7.74
C ILE A 183 8.36 5.76 8.65
N SER A 184 7.26 6.49 8.83
CA SER A 184 7.15 7.59 9.77
C SER A 184 6.09 7.25 10.81
N PRO A 185 6.44 6.68 11.99
CA PRO A 185 5.51 6.01 12.88
C PRO A 185 4.61 6.94 13.70
N ALA A 186 4.67 8.26 13.49
CA ALA A 186 3.80 9.23 14.14
C ALA A 186 2.30 8.89 14.00
N PHE A 187 1.89 8.27 12.89
CA PHE A 187 0.50 7.83 12.66
C PHE A 187 0.02 6.73 13.62
N LEU A 188 0.92 6.08 14.36
CA LEU A 188 0.57 5.07 15.37
C LEU A 188 0.10 5.68 16.69
N VAL A 189 0.21 7.01 16.84
CA VAL A 189 -0.17 7.73 18.05
C VAL A 189 -1.41 8.58 17.76
N PRO A 190 -2.61 8.18 18.23
CA PRO A 190 -3.80 9.01 18.12
C PRO A 190 -3.63 10.30 18.91
N ALA A 191 -4.23 11.37 18.42
CA ALA A 191 -4.27 12.66 19.12
C ALA A 191 -5.70 13.18 19.11
N ALA A 192 -6.40 13.06 20.24
CA ALA A 192 -7.76 13.53 20.37
C ALA A 192 -7.80 15.06 20.44
N ALA A 193 -8.61 15.67 19.59
CA ALA A 193 -8.82 17.10 19.58
C ALA A 193 -10.23 17.41 19.09
N PHE A 194 -10.83 18.46 19.66
CA PHE A 194 -12.10 18.99 19.18
C PHE A 194 -12.27 20.45 19.54
N ASN A 195 -13.19 21.10 18.85
CA ASN A 195 -13.78 22.36 19.27
C ASN A 195 -15.30 22.25 19.30
N THR A 196 -15.95 23.25 19.89
CA THR A 196 -17.40 23.26 20.14
C THR A 196 -18.02 24.59 19.81
N VAL A 197 -19.22 24.56 19.24
CA VAL A 197 -20.09 25.73 19.05
C VAL A 197 -21.39 25.47 19.80
N ILE A 198 -21.83 26.44 20.60
CA ILE A 198 -23.02 26.34 21.44
C ILE A 198 -24.07 27.32 20.95
N ASN A 199 -25.31 26.84 20.77
CA ASN A 199 -26.46 27.65 20.43
C ASN A 199 -27.65 27.21 21.30
N ALA A 200 -27.98 28.03 22.31
CA ALA A 200 -28.90 27.66 23.39
C ALA A 200 -28.51 26.29 23.98
N LYS A 201 -29.43 25.32 23.97
CA LYS A 201 -29.21 23.97 24.52
C LYS A 201 -28.46 23.02 23.59
N MET A 202 -28.17 23.41 22.35
CA MET A 202 -27.52 22.57 21.37
C MET A 202 -26.02 22.87 21.30
N ALA A 203 -25.19 21.83 21.41
CA ALA A 203 -23.75 21.88 21.20
C ALA A 203 -23.38 21.07 19.94
N SER A 204 -22.68 21.72 19.00
CA SER A 204 -22.10 21.09 17.83
C SER A 204 -20.61 20.87 18.05
N PHE A 205 -20.16 19.64 17.89
CA PHE A 205 -18.77 19.22 18.11
C PHE A 205 -18.08 19.00 16.78
N ASN A 206 -16.96 19.67 16.55
CA ASN A 206 -16.10 19.40 15.41
C ASN A 206 -14.89 18.59 15.87
N ASN A 207 -14.79 17.36 15.38
CA ASN A 207 -13.65 16.50 15.65
C ASN A 207 -12.44 16.92 14.82
N LEU A 208 -11.34 17.22 15.51
CA LEU A 208 -10.06 17.61 14.94
C LEU A 208 -8.98 16.57 15.24
N SER A 209 -9.38 15.37 15.67
CA SER A 209 -8.45 14.34 16.08
C SER A 209 -7.62 13.84 14.90
N ALA A 210 -6.35 13.53 15.17
CA ALA A 210 -5.44 12.94 14.20
C ALA A 210 -5.21 11.46 14.52
N ASN A 211 -4.76 10.71 13.49
CA ASN A 211 -4.24 9.34 13.64
C ASN A 211 -5.21 8.37 14.34
N SER A 212 -6.51 8.54 14.10
CA SER A 212 -7.58 7.80 14.77
C SER A 212 -8.55 7.19 13.75
N VAL A 213 -9.03 5.98 14.05
CA VAL A 213 -9.93 5.19 13.19
C VAL A 213 -11.38 5.20 13.71
N SER A 214 -11.60 5.50 14.99
CA SER A 214 -12.94 5.61 15.57
C SER A 214 -12.97 6.59 16.74
N TYR A 215 -14.18 7.03 17.09
CA TYR A 215 -14.42 8.08 18.07
C TYR A 215 -15.54 7.70 19.02
N THR A 216 -15.46 8.15 20.26
CA THR A 216 -16.52 7.99 21.25
C THR A 216 -16.63 9.24 22.10
N TRP A 217 -17.84 9.77 22.18
CA TRP A 217 -18.19 10.99 22.89
C TRP A 217 -18.99 10.67 24.13
N ASN A 218 -18.60 11.25 25.26
CA ASN A 218 -19.42 11.35 26.47
C ASN A 218 -19.69 12.82 26.74
N PHE A 219 -20.96 13.20 26.84
CA PHE A 219 -21.38 14.60 26.94
C PHE A 219 -21.41 15.14 28.39
N GLY A 220 -21.13 14.30 29.38
CA GLY A 220 -21.00 14.68 30.79
C GLY A 220 -22.31 14.82 31.56
N ASP A 221 -23.44 14.42 30.97
CA ASP A 221 -24.79 14.53 31.56
C ASP A 221 -25.41 13.17 31.95
N GLY A 222 -24.65 12.09 31.83
CA GLY A 222 -25.10 10.71 32.10
C GLY A 222 -25.79 10.02 30.92
N SER A 223 -25.91 10.68 29.76
CA SER A 223 -26.40 10.04 28.53
C SER A 223 -25.45 8.94 28.01
N PRO A 224 -25.96 7.99 27.20
CA PRO A 224 -25.12 7.02 26.52
C PRO A 224 -24.09 7.67 25.60
N ALA A 225 -22.93 7.03 25.47
CA ALA A 225 -21.87 7.52 24.60
C ALA A 225 -22.24 7.43 23.11
N VAL A 226 -21.74 8.37 22.31
CA VAL A 226 -22.02 8.47 20.86
C VAL A 226 -20.76 8.24 20.05
N THR A 227 -20.86 7.50 18.94
CA THR A 227 -19.70 7.10 18.11
C THR A 227 -19.58 7.86 16.79
N THR A 228 -20.51 8.78 16.51
CA THR A 228 -20.45 9.67 15.34
C THR A 228 -19.20 10.54 15.38
N THR A 229 -18.52 10.71 14.23
CA THR A 229 -17.25 11.47 14.15
C THR A 229 -17.37 12.88 14.72
N SER A 230 -18.34 13.66 14.25
CA SER A 230 -18.60 15.05 14.67
C SER A 230 -20.10 15.20 14.99
N PRO A 231 -20.54 14.92 16.23
CA PRO A 231 -21.96 14.94 16.59
C PRO A 231 -22.47 16.37 16.84
N SER A 232 -23.78 16.53 16.72
CA SER A 232 -24.52 17.59 17.41
C SER A 232 -25.35 16.97 18.52
N TYR A 233 -25.37 17.59 19.69
CA TYR A 233 -26.01 17.08 20.90
C TYR A 233 -26.82 18.18 21.60
N THR A 234 -27.99 17.83 22.11
CA THR A 234 -28.88 18.78 22.80
C THR A 234 -29.03 18.39 24.25
N TYR A 235 -28.67 19.30 25.14
CA TYR A 235 -28.77 19.11 26.59
C TYR A 235 -30.20 19.40 27.09
N ALA A 236 -30.65 18.64 28.09
CA ALA A 236 -31.98 18.83 28.67
C ALA A 236 -32.09 20.12 29.51
N ALA A 237 -31.03 20.44 30.24
CA ALA A 237 -30.97 21.57 31.18
C ALA A 237 -29.75 22.46 30.92
N ALA A 238 -29.83 23.70 31.38
CA ALA A 238 -28.67 24.58 31.49
C ALA A 238 -27.71 24.04 32.55
N GLY A 239 -26.42 24.25 32.37
CA GLY A 239 -25.41 23.72 33.29
C GLY A 239 -24.00 23.71 32.71
N THR A 240 -23.05 23.33 33.55
CA THR A 240 -21.67 23.07 33.12
C THR A 240 -21.47 21.57 32.94
N TYR A 241 -21.00 21.15 31.77
CA TYR A 241 -20.80 19.75 31.43
C TYR A 241 -19.35 19.50 31.05
N THR A 242 -18.80 18.35 31.49
CA THR A 242 -17.46 17.91 31.08
C THR A 242 -17.58 16.95 29.91
N VAL A 243 -17.31 17.43 28.71
CA VAL A 243 -17.34 16.61 27.50
C VAL A 243 -16.02 15.88 27.35
N THR A 244 -16.10 14.59 27.02
CA THR A 244 -14.95 13.72 26.77
C THR A 244 -15.03 13.13 25.38
N LEU A 245 -14.01 13.40 24.56
CA LEU A 245 -13.76 12.68 23.31
C LEU A 245 -12.66 11.65 23.54
N THR A 246 -12.97 10.39 23.25
CA THR A 246 -12.01 9.30 23.12
C THR A 246 -11.79 9.01 21.65
N ALA A 247 -10.56 9.20 21.16
CA ALA A 247 -10.16 8.86 19.81
C ALA A 247 -9.30 7.57 19.84
N THR A 248 -9.74 6.54 19.12
CA THR A 248 -9.06 5.24 19.06
C THR A 248 -8.21 5.17 17.80
N GLY A 249 -6.93 4.84 17.96
CA GLY A 249 -5.96 4.69 16.88
C GLY A 249 -5.98 3.33 16.20
N ALA A 250 -5.07 3.14 15.24
CA ALA A 250 -5.02 1.94 14.39
C ALA A 250 -4.68 0.64 15.14
N LEU A 251 -4.20 0.73 16.37
CA LEU A 251 -3.84 -0.43 17.20
C LEU A 251 -4.96 -0.84 18.18
N GLY A 252 -6.20 -0.40 17.94
CA GLY A 252 -7.38 -0.78 18.70
C GLY A 252 -7.43 -0.14 20.09
N ASP A 253 -8.19 -0.77 20.99
CA ASP A 253 -8.66 -0.12 22.21
C ASP A 253 -7.59 0.30 23.22
N VAL A 254 -6.41 -0.30 23.16
CA VAL A 254 -5.25 0.06 24.00
C VAL A 254 -4.47 1.26 23.44
N ASN A 255 -4.79 1.70 22.23
CA ASN A 255 -4.16 2.83 21.55
C ASN A 255 -5.19 3.94 21.40
N LYS A 256 -5.36 4.72 22.47
CA LYS A 256 -6.34 5.79 22.55
C LYS A 256 -5.71 7.10 22.96
N SER A 257 -6.35 8.17 22.56
CA SER A 257 -6.13 9.52 23.07
C SER A 257 -7.44 10.05 23.59
N VAL A 258 -7.39 10.84 24.67
CA VAL A 258 -8.58 11.40 25.31
C VAL A 258 -8.41 12.91 25.40
N LYS A 259 -9.44 13.63 24.97
CA LYS A 259 -9.56 15.08 25.16
C LYS A 259 -10.80 15.36 26.00
N THR A 260 -10.64 16.15 27.05
CA THR A 260 -11.74 16.68 27.85
C THR A 260 -11.82 18.19 27.73
N ALA A 261 -13.04 18.73 27.77
CA ALA A 261 -13.30 20.16 27.85
C ALA A 261 -14.59 20.42 28.65
N SER A 262 -14.57 21.45 29.50
CA SER A 262 -15.77 21.95 30.16
C SER A 262 -16.49 22.93 29.24
N ILE A 263 -17.79 22.73 29.06
CA ILE A 263 -18.66 23.64 28.30
C ILE A 263 -19.80 24.14 29.18
N ILE A 264 -20.32 25.33 28.88
CA ILE A 264 -21.44 25.94 29.60
C ILE A 264 -22.63 26.01 28.65
N ILE A 265 -23.71 25.33 29.02
CA ILE A 265 -24.99 25.39 28.34
C ILE A 265 -25.85 26.44 29.05
N PRO A 266 -26.28 27.52 28.35
CA PRO A 266 -27.07 28.61 28.92
C PRO A 266 -28.52 28.21 29.24
#